data_AF-A0A2D5PT19-F1
#
_entry.id   AF-A0A2D5PT19-F1
#
_cell.length_a   1.000
_cell.length_b   1.000
_cell.length_c   1.000
_cell.angle_alpha   90.00
_cell.angle_beta   90.00
_cell.angle_gamma   90.00
#
_symmetry.space_group_name_H-M   'P 1'
#
loop_
_entity.id
_entity.type
_entity.pdbx_description
1 polymer ?
#
loop_
_entity_poly.entity_id
_entity_poly.type
_entity_poly.pdbx_seq_one_letter_code
_entity_poly.pdbx_strand_id
1 'polypeptide(L)' 'MKKTRLINNVEIQELDQAVELKVITKCPTKWILIDEETGQVYRGSENKEIGKMWELITKQK' A
#
# COMPACT_ATOMS: atom_id res chain seq x y z
N MET A 1 -7.52 24.24 -1.10
CA MET A 1 -6.15 24.23 -0.55
C MET A 1 -5.66 22.80 -0.66
N LYS A 2 -4.46 22.56 -1.21
CA LYS A 2 -3.89 21.19 -1.27
C LYS A 2 -3.73 20.69 0.16
N LYS A 3 -4.32 19.54 0.51
CA LYS A 3 -4.12 18.91 1.82
C LYS A 3 -2.76 18.22 1.79
N THR A 4 -1.82 18.68 2.62
CA THR A 4 -0.56 17.97 2.85
C THR A 4 -0.57 17.31 4.22
N ARG A 5 0.07 16.14 4.31
CA ARG A 5 0.26 15.38 5.56
C ARG A 5 1.73 15.04 5.72
N LEU A 6 2.20 14.92 6.96
CA LEU A 6 3.57 14.50 7.26
C LEU A 6 3.56 13.02 7.65
N ILE A 7 4.19 12.17 6.84
CA ILE A 7 4.34 10.73 7.11
C ILE A 7 5.82 10.39 7.09
N ASN A 8 6.33 9.80 8.18
CA ASN A 8 7.75 9.45 8.35
C ASN A 8 8.70 10.62 7.98
N ASN A 9 8.37 11.82 8.45
CA ASN A 9 9.10 13.08 8.17
C ASN A 9 9.10 13.51 6.69
N VAL A 10 8.24 12.93 5.86
CA VAL A 10 8.05 13.31 4.46
C VAL A 10 6.69 13.98 4.30
N GLU A 11 6.68 15.18 3.71
CA GLU A 11 5.44 15.86 3.37
C GLU A 11 4.85 15.24 2.10
N ILE A 12 3.64 14.70 2.21
CA ILE A 12 2.91 14.05 1.13
C ILE A 12 1.64 14.82 0.77
N GLN A 13 1.30 14.85 -0.52
CA GLN A 13 0.06 15.47 -0.98
C GLN A 13 -1.09 14.44 -0.94
N GLU A 14 -2.15 14.78 -0.22
CA GLU A 14 -3.41 14.05 -0.27
C GLU A 14 -4.21 14.53 -1.49
N LEU A 15 -4.71 13.59 -2.29
CA LEU A 15 -5.53 13.87 -3.46
C LEU A 15 -7.00 14.01 -3.04
N ASP A 16 -7.72 14.92 -3.67
CA ASP A 16 -9.15 15.13 -3.40
C ASP A 16 -10.03 13.94 -3.84
N GLN A 17 -9.52 13.11 -4.76
CA GLN A 17 -10.18 11.90 -5.25
C GLN A 17 -9.25 10.70 -5.09
N ALA A 18 -9.84 9.55 -4.74
CA ALA A 18 -9.11 8.29 -4.66
C ALA A 18 -8.55 7.92 -6.03
N VAL A 19 -7.33 7.37 -6.03
CA VAL A 19 -6.68 6.81 -7.22
C VAL A 19 -6.36 5.35 -6.98
N GLU A 20 -6.42 4.54 -8.04
CA GLU A 20 -6.12 3.12 -7.95
C GLU A 20 -4.65 2.87 -8.25
N LEU A 21 -3.94 2.23 -7.30
CA LEU A 21 -2.59 1.74 -7.51
C LEU A 21 -2.64 0.25 -7.90
N LYS A 22 -2.03 -0.11 -9.04
CA LYS A 22 -2.04 -1.47 -9.59
C LYS A 22 -0.64 -2.04 -9.79
N VAL A 23 -0.46 -3.31 -9.45
CA VAL A 23 0.72 -4.10 -9.79
C VAL A 23 0.29 -5.25 -10.70
N ILE A 24 0.84 -5.31 -11.91
CA ILE A 24 0.62 -6.42 -12.86
C ILE A 24 1.86 -7.31 -12.84
N THR A 25 1.70 -8.58 -12.47
CA THR A 25 2.85 -9.48 -12.28
C THR A 25 2.49 -10.94 -12.50
N LYS A 26 3.51 -11.75 -12.84
CA LYS A 26 3.42 -13.21 -12.90
C LYS A 26 3.86 -13.89 -11.60
N CYS A 27 4.46 -13.17 -10.66
CA CYS A 27 5.01 -13.71 -9.42
C CYS A 27 4.57 -12.84 -8.23
N PRO A 28 3.30 -12.91 -7.78
CA PRO A 28 2.78 -12.01 -6.76
C PRO A 28 3.47 -12.17 -5.41
N THR A 29 3.86 -13.39 -5.05
CA THR A 29 4.48 -13.75 -3.76
C THR A 29 5.87 -13.14 -3.52
N LYS A 30 6.51 -12.53 -4.53
CA LYS A 30 7.77 -11.77 -4.33
C LYS A 30 7.53 -10.34 -3.86
N TRP A 31 6.31 -9.82 -4.02
CA TRP A 31 6.00 -8.43 -3.71
C TRP A 31 5.74 -8.25 -2.22
N ILE A 32 6.18 -7.10 -1.72
CA ILE A 32 5.86 -6.57 -0.41
C ILE A 32 5.25 -5.18 -0.61
N LEU A 33 4.13 -4.92 0.05
CA LEU A 33 3.53 -3.60 0.15
C LEU A 33 3.69 -3.12 1.60
N ILE A 34 4.28 -1.95 1.76
CA ILE A 34 4.47 -1.30 3.07
C ILE A 34 3.61 -0.05 3.07
N ASP A 35 2.69 0.02 4.02
CA ASP A 35 1.97 1.24 4.32
C ASP A 35 2.81 2.06 5.31
N GLU A 36 3.44 3.12 4.81
CA GLU A 36 4.29 4.02 5.58
C GLU A 36 3.52 4.77 6.68
N GLU A 37 2.21 4.95 6.52
CA GLU A 37 1.36 5.62 7.52
C GLU A 37 1.21 4.73 8.76
N THR A 38 0.74 3.50 8.56
CA THR A 38 0.39 2.58 9.64
C THR A 38 1.55 1.67 10.07
N GLY A 39 2.57 1.52 9.23
CA GLY A 39 3.66 0.55 9.39
C GLY A 39 3.26 -0.89 9.06
N GLN A 40 2.09 -1.12 8.46
CA GLN A 40 1.65 -2.46 8.06
C GLN A 40 2.43 -2.97 6.85
N VAL A 41 2.79 -4.25 6.89
CA VAL A 41 3.50 -4.92 5.81
C VAL A 41 2.62 -6.04 5.28
N TYR A 42 2.44 -6.06 3.97
CA TYR A 42 1.63 -7.02 3.26
C TYR A 42 2.47 -7.80 2.25
N ARG A 43 2.12 -9.07 2.03
CA ARG A 43 2.66 -9.93 0.97
C ARG A 43 1.63 -10.08 -0.14
N GLY A 44 2.07 -10.00 -1.39
CA GLY A 44 1.21 -10.32 -2.53
C GLY A 44 0.86 -11.81 -2.55
N SER A 45 -0.39 -12.15 -2.89
CA SER A 45 -0.87 -13.54 -2.97
C SER A 45 -1.36 -13.91 -4.38
N GLU A 46 -1.73 -15.17 -4.58
CA GLU A 46 -2.31 -15.64 -5.85
C GLU A 46 -3.80 -15.30 -5.99
N ASN A 47 -4.40 -14.66 -4.98
CA ASN A 47 -5.79 -14.23 -5.03
C ASN A 47 -5.99 -13.22 -6.16
N LYS A 48 -7.07 -13.39 -6.92
CA LYS A 48 -7.43 -12.54 -8.08
C LYS A 48 -8.58 -11.58 -7.77
N GLU A 49 -9.20 -11.70 -6.60
CA GLU A 49 -10.25 -10.80 -6.16
C GLU A 49 -9.64 -9.45 -5.75
N ILE A 50 -10.16 -8.38 -6.35
CA ILE A 50 -9.72 -7.00 -6.06
C ILE A 50 -9.90 -6.74 -4.56
N GLY A 51 -8.85 -6.20 -3.92
CA GLY A 51 -8.83 -5.94 -2.48
C GLY A 51 -8.42 -7.11 -1.60
N LYS A 52 -8.31 -8.34 -2.14
CA LYS A 52 -7.83 -9.53 -1.40
C LYS A 52 -6.50 -10.09 -1.89
N MET A 53 -5.83 -9.37 -2.78
CA MET A 53 -4.53 -9.74 -3.37
C MET A 53 -3.35 -9.55 -2.39
N TRP A 54 -3.58 -8.91 -1.25
CA TRP A 54 -2.56 -8.55 -0.26
C TRP A 54 -2.90 -9.18 1.09
N GLU A 55 -1.96 -9.92 1.65
CA GLU A 55 -2.09 -10.59 2.94
C GLU A 55 -1.20 -9.88 3.96
N LEU A 56 -1.79 -9.45 5.08
CA LEU A 56 -1.03 -8.81 6.16
C LEU A 56 -0.07 -9.83 6.78
N ILE A 57 1.22 -9.51 6.79
CA ILE A 57 2.24 -10.40 7.38
C ILE A 57 2.78 -9.91 8.71
N THR A 58 2.94 -8.59 8.89
CA THR A 58 3.46 -8.00 10.13
C THR A 58 3.17 -6.50 10.19
N LYS A 59 3.52 -5.88 11.32
CA LYS A 59 3.53 -4.42 11.52
C LYS A 59 4.89 -4.01 12.07
N GLN A 60 5.54 -3.03 11.45
CA GLN A 60 6.86 -2.55 11.86
C GLN A 60 6.82 -1.63 13.11
N LYS A 61 5.64 -1.20 13.55
CA LYS A 61 5.42 -0.29 14.68
C LYS A 61 4.69 -0.99 15.82
#